data_AF-A0A392NLH2-F1
#
_entry.id   AF-A0A392NLH2-F1
#
_cell.length_a   1.000
_cell.length_b   1.000
_cell.length_c   1.000
_cell.angle_alpha   90.00
_cell.angle_beta   90.00
_cell.angle_gamma   90.00
#
_symmetry.space_group_name_H-M   'P 1'
#
loop_
_entity.id
_entity.type
_entity.pdbx_description
1 polymer ?
#
loop_
_entity_poly.entity_id
_entity_poly.type
_entity_poly.pdbx_seq_one_letter_code
_entity_poly.pdbx_strand_id
1 'polypeptide(L)'
;MLTGRRPTDEMFEDGQNLHNFVAILFPDNLRKVLDPHLVSRDAKVVIEDGNNENLIPSVEEWLVSLFKIGLVCSMESPEERMNIVDVTRELNIIRKIFLA
;
A
#
# COMPACT_ATOMS: atom_id res chain seq x y z
N MET A 1 2.36 5.77 -7.80
CA MET A 1 1.29 5.40 -6.85
C MET A 1 1.63 4.04 -6.28
N LEU A 2 1.20 3.71 -5.06
CA LEU A 2 1.49 2.40 -4.47
C LEU A 2 0.89 1.22 -5.26
N THR A 3 -0.27 1.42 -5.88
CA THR A 3 -0.99 0.35 -6.57
C THR A 3 -0.82 0.31 -8.09
N GLY A 4 -0.27 1.38 -8.68
CA GLY A 4 -0.24 1.56 -10.14
C GLY A 4 -1.63 1.74 -10.78
N ARG A 5 -2.70 1.75 -9.98
CA ARG A 5 -4.10 1.91 -10.42
C ARG A 5 -4.63 3.30 -10.13
N ARG A 6 -5.52 3.81 -10.98
CA ARG A 6 -6.23 5.07 -10.78
C ARG A 6 -7.69 4.80 -10.39
N PRO A 7 -8.31 5.66 -9.56
CA PRO A 7 -9.75 5.54 -9.28
C PRO A 7 -10.65 5.59 -10.52
N THR A 8 -10.14 6.08 -11.65
CA THR A 8 -10.85 6.19 -12.93
C THR A 8 -10.52 5.06 -13.91
N ASP A 9 -9.76 4.04 -13.51
CA ASP A 9 -9.51 2.87 -14.36
C ASP A 9 -10.83 2.10 -14.59
N GLU A 10 -11.05 1.59 -15.80
CA GLU A 10 -12.28 0.87 -16.22
C GLU A 10 -12.67 -0.30 -15.31
N MET A 11 -11.72 -0.87 -14.55
CA MET A 11 -12.02 -1.95 -13.61
C MET A 11 -12.82 -1.54 -12.37
N PHE A 12 -12.99 -0.23 -12.12
CA PHE A 12 -13.70 0.31 -10.97
C PHE A 12 -15.11 0.81 -11.33
N GLU A 13 -15.82 0.05 -12.16
CA GLU A 13 -17.22 0.27 -12.50
C GLU A 13 -18.15 -0.45 -11.50
N ASP A 14 -19.47 -0.24 -11.62
CA ASP A 14 -20.49 -0.95 -10.81
C ASP A 14 -20.33 -0.87 -9.29
N GLY A 15 -19.92 0.30 -8.78
CA GLY A 15 -19.74 0.54 -7.35
C GLY A 15 -18.44 -0.02 -6.77
N GLN A 16 -17.59 -0.61 -7.60
CA GLN A 16 -16.21 -0.92 -7.22
C GLN A 16 -15.37 0.35 -7.18
N ASN A 17 -14.36 0.35 -6.32
CA ASN A 17 -13.44 1.48 -6.21
C ASN A 17 -12.08 0.99 -5.70
N LEU A 18 -11.09 1.89 -5.77
CA LEU A 18 -9.72 1.58 -5.37
C LEU A 18 -9.61 1.20 -3.88
N HIS A 19 -10.44 1.79 -3.00
CA HIS A 19 -10.45 1.45 -1.57
C HIS A 19 -10.87 -0.01 -1.37
N ASN A 20 -12.00 -0.42 -1.94
CA ASN A 20 -12.53 -1.78 -1.82
C ASN A 20 -11.56 -2.82 -2.41
N PHE A 21 -10.96 -2.52 -3.57
CA PHE A 21 -9.94 -3.37 -4.18
C PHE A 21 -8.75 -3.63 -3.25
N VAL A 22 -8.25 -2.57 -2.60
CA VAL A 22 -7.17 -2.69 -1.62
C VAL A 22 -7.65 -3.41 -0.36
N ALA A 23 -8.80 -3.04 0.19
CA ALA A 23 -9.33 -3.55 1.46
C ALA A 23 -9.55 -5.07 1.45
N ILE A 24 -10.00 -5.63 0.31
CA ILE A 24 -10.26 -7.07 0.16
C ILE A 24 -8.95 -7.88 0.11
N LEU A 25 -7.88 -7.30 -0.43
CA LEU A 25 -6.61 -7.98 -0.64
C LEU A 25 -5.61 -7.73 0.50
N PHE A 26 -5.83 -6.70 1.30
CA PHE A 26 -4.93 -6.30 2.38
C PHE A 26 -5.20 -7.07 3.70
N PRO A 27 -4.17 -7.45 4.48
CA PRO A 27 -2.73 -7.35 4.17
C PRO A 27 -2.20 -8.56 3.40
N ASP A 28 -2.89 -9.70 3.41
CA ASP A 28 -2.36 -11.02 3.02
C ASP A 28 -1.95 -11.12 1.54
N ASN A 29 -2.54 -10.31 0.66
CA ASN A 29 -2.29 -10.30 -0.78
C ASN A 29 -1.69 -8.97 -1.25
N LEU A 30 -0.88 -8.31 -0.40
CA LEU A 30 -0.27 -7.00 -0.68
C LEU A 30 0.41 -6.92 -2.05
N ARG A 31 1.12 -7.96 -2.47
CA ARG A 31 1.82 -7.99 -3.77
C ARG A 31 0.86 -7.88 -4.97
N LYS A 32 -0.38 -8.33 -4.85
CA LYS A 32 -1.40 -8.23 -5.92
C LYS A 32 -1.95 -6.81 -6.08
N VAL A 33 -1.89 -6.00 -5.01
CA VAL A 33 -2.32 -4.61 -5.07
C VAL A 33 -1.20 -3.66 -5.44
N LEU A 34 0.07 -4.04 -5.24
CA LEU A 34 1.23 -3.20 -5.51
C LEU A 34 1.45 -2.93 -7.00
N ASP A 35 1.91 -1.72 -7.30
CA ASP A 35 2.41 -1.35 -8.61
C ASP A 35 3.62 -2.24 -8.97
N PRO A 36 3.56 -3.01 -10.06
CA PRO A 36 4.69 -3.82 -10.50
C PRO A 36 5.98 -3.02 -10.70
N HIS A 37 5.88 -1.74 -11.04
CA HIS A 37 7.04 -0.87 -11.20
C HIS A 37 7.70 -0.47 -9.88
N LEU A 38 6.97 -0.51 -8.75
CA LEU A 38 7.57 -0.29 -7.42
C LEU A 38 8.35 -1.51 -6.94
N VAL A 39 7.88 -2.70 -7.31
CA VAL A 39 8.59 -3.97 -7.02
C VAL A 39 9.87 -4.09 -7.86
N SER A 40 9.89 -3.48 -9.05
CA SER A 40 10.97 -3.63 -10.03
C SER A 40 12.08 -2.57 -9.97
N ARG A 41 11.89 -1.42 -9.31
CA ARG A 41 12.80 -0.26 -9.49
C ARG A 41 13.81 -0.02 -8.36
N ASP A 42 13.45 -0.26 -7.10
CA ASP A 42 14.32 0.06 -5.95
C ASP A 42 14.32 -0.97 -4.81
N ALA A 43 13.54 -2.05 -4.92
CA ALA A 43 13.71 -3.17 -4.02
C ALA A 43 15.02 -3.87 -4.39
N LYS A 44 15.97 -3.91 -3.46
CA LYS A 44 17.08 -4.88 -3.45
C LYS A 44 16.49 -6.29 -3.56
N VAL A 45 16.15 -6.74 -4.76
CA VAL A 45 15.86 -8.14 -5.01
C VAL A 45 17.22 -8.82 -4.95
N VAL A 46 17.63 -9.22 -3.73
CA VAL A 46 18.65 -10.26 -3.59
C VAL A 46 17.98 -11.51 -4.13
N ILE A 47 18.18 -11.73 -5.43
CA ILE A 47 18.04 -13.03 -6.06
C ILE A 47 19.22 -13.84 -5.52
N GLU A 48 19.03 -14.46 -4.37
CA GLU A 48 19.72 -15.70 -4.08
C GLU A 48 18.64 -16.74 -3.82
N ASP A 49 18.48 -17.55 -4.86
CA ASP A 49 17.73 -18.78 -4.94
C ASP A 49 16.25 -18.69 -5.35
N GLY A 50 15.94 -19.53 -6.34
CA GLY A 50 14.70 -19.50 -7.09
C GLY A 50 13.45 -19.71 -6.24
N ASN A 51 12.35 -19.13 -6.73
CA ASN A 51 10.96 -19.38 -6.32
C ASN A 51 10.40 -18.71 -5.05
N ASN A 52 11.02 -17.70 -4.45
CA ASN A 52 10.35 -17.00 -3.35
C ASN A 52 9.64 -15.71 -3.82
N GLU A 53 8.32 -15.77 -3.92
CA GLU A 53 7.42 -14.68 -4.30
C GLU A 53 7.27 -13.57 -3.24
N ASN A 54 8.09 -13.59 -2.19
CA ASN A 54 7.91 -12.78 -0.99
C ASN A 54 8.71 -11.47 -1.06
N LEU A 55 8.16 -10.41 -0.46
CA LEU A 55 8.85 -9.14 -0.30
C LEU A 55 9.93 -9.28 0.80
N ILE A 56 10.92 -8.37 0.81
CA ILE A 56 11.81 -8.25 1.97
C ILE A 56 10.93 -7.89 3.18
N PRO A 57 11.02 -8.60 4.33
CA PRO A 57 10.14 -8.36 5.48
C PRO A 57 10.07 -6.90 5.92
N SER A 58 11.21 -6.20 5.99
CA SER A 58 11.25 -4.78 6.34
C SER A 58 10.53 -3.89 5.32
N VAL A 59 10.55 -4.27 4.04
CA VAL A 59 9.85 -3.56 2.96
C VAL A 59 8.35 -3.76 3.05
N GLU A 60 7.95 -5.00 3.31
CA GLU A 60 6.55 -5.37 3.52
C GLU A 60 5.93 -4.62 4.70
N GLU A 61 6.63 -4.55 5.84
CA GLU A 61 6.13 -3.88 7.05
C GLU A 61 5.79 -2.39 6.84
N TRP A 62 6.65 -1.62 6.18
CA TRP A 62 6.35 -0.20 5.93
C TRP A 62 5.29 -0.03 4.83
N LEU A 63 5.25 -0.89 3.82
CA LEU A 63 4.19 -0.89 2.82
C LEU A 63 2.83 -1.18 3.48
N VAL A 64 2.76 -2.20 4.33
CA VAL A 64 1.57 -2.52 5.13
C VAL A 64 1.10 -1.30 5.91
N SER A 65 2.03 -0.59 6.55
CA SER A 65 1.74 0.62 7.31
C SER A 65 1.19 1.75 6.43
N LEU A 66 1.75 1.97 5.23
CA LEU A 66 1.24 2.96 4.28
C LEU A 66 -0.15 2.62 3.75
N PHE A 67 -0.40 1.36 3.40
CA PHE A 67 -1.72 0.92 2.95
C PHE A 67 -2.77 1.05 4.05
N LYS A 68 -2.42 0.74 5.30
CA LYS A 68 -3.31 0.97 6.45
C LYS A 68 -3.70 2.44 6.57
N ILE A 69 -2.74 3.37 6.48
CA ILE A 69 -3.02 4.81 6.47
C ILE A 69 -3.94 5.16 5.29
N GLY A 70 -3.60 4.69 4.08
CA GLY A 70 -4.39 4.94 2.88
C GLY A 70 -5.84 4.47 2.99
N LEU A 71 -6.07 3.29 3.55
CA LEU A 71 -7.41 2.73 3.78
C LEU A 71 -8.22 3.61 4.75
N VAL A 72 -7.66 3.95 5.91
CA VAL A 72 -8.37 4.81 6.88
C VAL A 72 -8.61 6.21 6.31
N CYS A 73 -7.68 6.77 5.53
CA CYS A 73 -7.86 8.06 4.86
C CYS A 73 -8.95 8.05 3.77
N SER A 74 -9.26 6.88 3.21
CA SER A 74 -10.20 6.71 2.09
C SER A 74 -11.54 6.10 2.49
N MET A 75 -11.84 6.03 3.79
CA MET A 75 -13.18 5.68 4.28
C MET A 75 -14.25 6.57 3.65
N GLU A 76 -15.42 6.02 3.35
CA GLU A 76 -16.50 6.78 2.72
C GLU A 76 -16.99 7.90 3.65
N SER A 77 -17.24 7.57 4.92
CA SER A 77 -17.64 8.53 5.95
C SER A 77 -16.47 9.47 6.30
N PRO A 78 -16.66 10.80 6.25
CA PRO A 78 -15.65 11.75 6.72
C PRO A 78 -15.26 11.59 8.20
N GLU A 79 -16.19 11.12 9.03
CA GLU A 79 -15.97 10.95 10.48
C GLU A 79 -15.06 9.76 10.80
N GLU A 80 -14.98 8.78 9.91
CA GLU A 80 -14.12 7.60 10.04
C GLU A 80 -12.71 7.85 9.46
N ARG A 81 -12.53 8.96 8.72
CA ARG A 81 -11.23 9.30 8.15
C ARG A 81 -10.29 9.80 9.23
N MET A 82 -9.05 9.32 9.17
CA MET A 82 -7.99 9.84 10.02
C MET A 82 -7.77 11.33 9.73
N ASN A 83 -7.66 12.15 10.78
CA ASN A 83 -7.37 13.56 10.60
C ASN A 83 -5.95 13.76 10.04
N ILE A 84 -5.76 14.84 9.28
CA ILE A 84 -4.50 15.07 8.56
C ILE A 84 -3.28 15.25 9.47
N VAL A 85 -3.48 15.69 10.72
CA VAL A 85 -2.40 15.85 11.70
C VAL A 85 -1.85 14.48 12.09
N ASP A 86 -2.75 13.53 12.38
CA ASP A 86 -2.38 12.14 12.68
C ASP A 86 -1.77 11.45 11.46
N VAL A 87 -2.35 11.62 10.27
CA VAL A 87 -1.77 11.09 9.02
C VAL A 87 -0.33 11.57 8.85
N THR A 88 -0.08 12.86 9.05
CA THR A 88 1.27 13.45 8.93
C THR A 88 2.22 12.90 10.00
N ARG A 89 1.73 12.68 11.22
CA ARG A 89 2.53 12.05 12.29
C ARG A 89 2.92 10.62 11.91
N GLU A 90 1.97 9.79 11.52
CA GLU A 90 2.22 8.38 11.18
C GLU A 90 3.15 8.26 9.96
N LEU A 91 2.94 9.07 8.91
CA LEU A 91 3.84 9.11 7.75
C LEU A 91 5.27 9.52 8.14
N ASN A 92 5.43 10.45 9.08
CA ASN A 92 6.75 10.84 9.58
C ASN A 92 7.43 9.72 10.37
N ILE A 93 6.67 8.94 11.14
CA ILE A 93 7.19 7.77 11.86
C ILE A 93 7.69 6.72 10.85
N ILE A 94 6.86 6.37 9.85
CA ILE A 94 7.23 5.42 8.79
C ILE A 94 8.49 5.90 8.05
N ARG A 95 8.55 7.18 7.68
CA ARG A 95 9.71 7.76 7.00
C ARG A 95 10.99 7.64 7.84
N LYS A 96 10.92 7.87 9.16
CA LYS A 96 12.07 7.72 10.06
C LYS A 96 12.53 6.27 10.16
N ILE A 97 11.61 5.31 10.17
CA ILE A 97 11.95 3.88 10.21
C ILE A 97 12.58 3.44 8.89
N PHE A 98 12.07 3.93 7.76
CA PHE A 98 12.60 3.59 6.43
C PHE A 98 13.98 4.22 6.13
N LEU A 99 14.24 5.42 6.65
CA LEU A 99 15.48 6.17 6.39
C LEU A 99 16.52 6.06 7.52
N ALA A 100 16.24 5.27 8.57
CA ALA A 100 17.19 4.98 9.64
C ALA A 100 18.23 3.94 9.20
#